data_AF-A0A1H0SG30-F1
#
_entry.id   AF-A0A1H0SG30-F1
#
_cell.length_a   1.000
_cell.length_b   1.000
_cell.length_c   1.000
_cell.angle_alpha   90.00
_cell.angle_beta   90.00
_cell.angle_gamma   90.00
#
_symmetry.space_group_name_H-M   'P 1'
#
loop_
_entity.id
_entity.type
_entity.pdbx_description
1 polymer ?
#
loop_
_entity_poly.entity_id
_entity_poly.type
_entity_poly.pdbx_seq_one_letter_code
_entity_poly.pdbx_strand_id
1 'polypeptide(L)'
;MRAPRRASGFTLVELLVAIAIMSLLAIMSWRGLDGMARAQEQTRARGDELLVVEATLAQWAADLDALQAMDQTTPIDWDGQVLRLTRRGSATPDEGAFVVAWARRTVNGTDQWLRWQSSPLHTLGEWNTAWQRAALWARSGGAGSAGAERGETVLMPLQDWRLFYYRDGAWYNGLSSSATAPTPQTMGPTAPTNIPDGVRLQIVLPPGGALAGTITRDWVNPTNGGGKS
;
A
#
# COMPACT_ATOMS: atom_id res chain seq x y z
N MET A 1 -57.79 58.12 26.64
CA MET A 1 -58.10 56.94 27.47
C MET A 1 -57.64 55.70 26.71
N ARG A 2 -56.69 54.91 27.23
CA ARG A 2 -56.23 53.66 26.58
C ARG A 2 -57.15 52.52 27.02
N ALA A 3 -57.79 51.85 26.07
CA ALA A 3 -58.60 50.67 26.34
C ALA A 3 -57.72 49.51 26.87
N PRO A 4 -58.18 48.75 27.89
CA PRO A 4 -57.45 47.59 28.36
C PRO A 4 -57.46 46.51 27.27
N ARG A 5 -56.27 46.02 26.90
CA ARG A 5 -56.14 44.85 26.03
C ARG A 5 -56.62 43.64 26.81
N ARG A 6 -57.62 42.92 26.28
CA ARG A 6 -58.02 41.60 26.78
C ARG A 6 -56.82 40.66 26.64
N ALA A 7 -56.39 40.07 27.75
CA ALA A 7 -55.46 38.95 27.74
C ALA A 7 -56.21 37.72 27.19
N SER A 8 -55.77 37.22 26.04
CA SER A 8 -56.19 35.94 25.51
C SER A 8 -55.53 34.82 26.32
N GLY A 9 -56.34 34.04 27.03
CA GLY A 9 -55.87 32.87 27.78
C GLY A 9 -55.39 31.76 26.85
N PHE A 10 -54.25 31.18 27.17
CA PHE A 10 -53.61 30.10 26.42
C PHE A 10 -54.39 28.79 26.59
N THR A 11 -54.85 28.17 25.50
CA THR A 11 -55.65 26.93 25.57
C THR A 11 -54.76 25.70 25.67
N LEU A 12 -55.22 24.63 26.34
CA LEU A 12 -54.50 23.36 26.46
C LEU A 12 -54.18 22.75 25.08
N VAL A 13 -55.08 22.93 24.11
CA VAL A 13 -54.90 22.48 22.72
C VAL A 13 -53.71 23.19 22.06
N GLU A 14 -53.55 24.49 22.31
CA GLU A 14 -52.44 25.30 21.76
C GLU A 14 -51.09 24.88 22.35
N LEU A 15 -51.03 24.53 23.64
CA LEU A 15 -49.84 23.91 24.25
C LEU A 15 -49.48 22.60 23.55
N LEU A 16 -50.49 21.75 23.34
CA LEU A 16 -50.30 20.39 22.84
C LEU A 16 -49.79 20.43 21.39
N VAL A 17 -50.38 21.30 20.56
CA VAL A 17 -49.91 21.51 19.18
C VAL A 17 -48.50 22.09 19.17
N ALA A 18 -48.21 23.08 20.02
CA ALA A 18 -46.87 23.66 20.12
C ALA A 18 -45.82 22.61 20.51
N ILE A 19 -46.10 21.77 21.51
CA ILE A 19 -45.20 20.69 21.95
C ILE A 19 -45.06 19.61 20.87
N ALA A 20 -46.14 19.28 20.14
CA ALA A 20 -46.09 18.31 19.04
C ALA A 20 -45.23 18.81 17.87
N ILE A 21 -45.32 20.09 17.51
CA ILE A 21 -44.47 20.69 16.47
C ILE A 21 -43.01 20.74 16.94
N MET A 22 -42.77 21.20 18.17
CA MET A 22 -41.42 21.28 18.74
C MET A 22 -40.77 19.90 18.85
N SER A 23 -41.52 18.85 19.21
CA SER A 23 -41.00 17.49 19.28
C SER A 23 -40.64 16.93 17.90
N LEU A 24 -41.44 17.21 16.86
CA LEU A 24 -41.12 16.84 15.48
C LEU A 24 -39.85 17.55 14.99
N LEU A 25 -39.72 18.86 15.25
CA LEU A 25 -38.53 19.63 14.90
C LEU A 25 -37.27 19.12 15.61
N ALA A 26 -37.40 18.77 16.90
CA ALA A 26 -36.29 18.19 17.67
C ALA A 26 -35.83 16.85 17.09
N ILE A 27 -36.76 15.95 16.74
CA ILE A 27 -36.44 14.65 16.11
C ILE A 27 -35.77 14.86 14.74
N MET A 28 -36.31 15.75 13.91
CA MET A 28 -35.74 16.03 12.58
C MET A 28 -34.35 16.66 12.68
N SER A 29 -34.13 17.56 13.64
CA SER A 29 -32.82 18.18 13.89
C SER A 29 -31.77 17.15 14.29
N TRP A 30 -32.07 16.27 15.25
CA TRP A 30 -31.15 15.22 15.66
C TRP A 30 -30.84 14.23 14.54
N ARG A 31 -31.85 13.83 13.75
CA ARG A 31 -31.65 12.95 12.59
C ARG A 31 -30.86 13.62 11.47
N GLY A 32 -30.99 14.94 11.29
CA GLY A 32 -30.20 15.72 10.34
C GLY A 32 -28.72 15.79 10.75
N LEU A 33 -28.46 16.07 12.03
CA LEU A 33 -27.11 16.06 12.59
C LEU A 33 -26.46 14.67 12.53
N ASP A 34 -27.19 13.61 12.89
CA ASP A 34 -26.72 12.21 12.77
C ASP A 34 -26.45 11.80 11.32
N GLY A 35 -27.21 12.34 10.36
CA GLY A 35 -26.98 12.13 8.93
C GLY A 35 -25.66 12.76 8.49
N MET A 36 -25.41 14.01 8.88
CA MET A 36 -24.17 14.72 8.56
C MET A 36 -22.95 14.09 9.25
N ALA A 37 -23.07 13.71 10.52
CA ALA A 37 -21.99 13.06 11.26
C ALA A 37 -21.56 11.75 10.58
N ARG A 38 -22.52 10.90 10.19
CA ARG A 38 -22.23 9.66 9.45
C ARG A 38 -21.62 9.91 8.07
N ALA A 39 -22.09 10.93 7.35
CA ALA A 39 -21.52 11.30 6.05
C ALA A 39 -20.06 11.79 6.17
N GLN A 40 -19.75 12.55 7.24
CA GLN A 40 -18.38 12.97 7.54
C GLN A 40 -17.50 11.78 7.91
N GLU A 41 -18.00 10.87 8.76
CA GLU A 41 -17.31 9.63 9.14
C GLU A 41 -16.94 8.81 7.88
N GLN A 42 -17.90 8.60 6.98
CA GLN A 42 -17.68 7.87 5.74
C GLN A 42 -16.68 8.57 4.81
N THR A 43 -16.73 9.89 4.73
CA THR A 43 -15.79 10.68 3.91
C THR A 43 -14.37 10.58 4.47
N ARG A 44 -14.22 10.66 5.81
CA ARG A 44 -12.93 10.51 6.49
C ARG A 44 -12.35 9.12 6.26
N ALA A 45 -13.13 8.07 6.49
CA ALA A 45 -12.69 6.69 6.28
C ALA A 45 -12.19 6.44 4.84
N ARG A 46 -12.89 6.99 3.84
CA ARG A 46 -12.43 6.91 2.44
C ARG A 46 -11.13 7.69 2.19
N GLY A 47 -10.96 8.83 2.84
CA GLY A 47 -9.71 9.60 2.78
C GLY A 47 -8.54 8.83 3.36
N ASP A 48 -8.72 8.20 4.53
CA ASP A 48 -7.69 7.39 5.18
C ASP A 48 -7.28 6.18 4.31
N GLU A 49 -8.26 5.50 3.70
CA GLU A 49 -7.98 4.39 2.77
C GLU A 49 -7.19 4.85 1.54
N LEU A 50 -7.47 6.03 0.99
CA LEU A 50 -6.70 6.59 -0.13
C LEU A 50 -5.26 6.88 0.29
N LEU A 51 -5.05 7.46 1.47
CA LEU A 51 -3.72 7.72 2.01
C LEU A 51 -2.91 6.43 2.20
N VAL A 52 -3.57 5.34 2.63
CA VAL A 52 -2.92 4.01 2.73
C VAL A 52 -2.47 3.52 1.37
N VAL A 53 -3.31 3.64 0.32
CA VAL A 53 -2.93 3.24 -1.05
C VAL A 53 -1.75 4.09 -1.55
N GLU A 54 -1.81 5.40 -1.38
CA GLU A 54 -0.72 6.31 -1.78
C GLU A 54 0.58 6.01 -1.04
N ALA A 55 0.54 5.85 0.28
CA ALA A 55 1.71 5.50 1.09
C ALA A 55 2.29 4.14 0.70
N THR A 56 1.44 3.16 0.40
CA THR A 56 1.86 1.82 -0.04
C THR A 56 2.56 1.88 -1.40
N LEU A 57 2.01 2.62 -2.36
CA LEU A 57 2.63 2.81 -3.68
C LEU A 57 3.92 3.63 -3.61
N ALA A 58 3.98 4.62 -2.72
CA ALA A 58 5.20 5.39 -2.44
C ALA A 58 6.29 4.51 -1.81
N GLN A 59 5.92 3.65 -0.85
CA GLN A 59 6.83 2.69 -0.24
C GLN A 59 7.38 1.69 -1.27
N TRP A 60 6.53 1.21 -2.18
CA TRP A 60 6.94 0.32 -3.28
C TRP A 60 7.95 1.01 -4.21
N ALA A 61 7.69 2.26 -4.60
CA ALA A 61 8.62 3.05 -5.41
C ALA A 61 9.95 3.31 -4.66
N ALA A 62 9.90 3.65 -3.38
CA ALA A 62 11.08 3.90 -2.56
C ALA A 62 11.95 2.65 -2.37
N ASP A 63 11.35 1.46 -2.34
CA ASP A 63 12.10 0.21 -2.34
C ASP A 63 12.83 -0.02 -3.67
N LEU A 64 12.22 0.36 -4.80
CA LEU A 64 12.86 0.27 -6.11
C LEU A 64 13.94 1.34 -6.33
N ASP A 65 13.71 2.58 -5.90
CA ASP A 65 14.69 3.66 -5.94
C ASP A 65 15.96 3.33 -5.15
N ALA A 66 15.81 2.53 -4.10
CA ALA A 66 16.90 2.07 -3.26
C ALA A 66 17.57 0.78 -3.76
N LEU A 67 17.20 0.25 -4.94
CA LEU A 67 17.83 -0.95 -5.50
C LEU A 67 19.35 -0.77 -5.59
N GLN A 68 20.06 -1.77 -5.10
CA GLN A 68 21.51 -1.79 -5.11
C GLN A 68 22.00 -3.10 -5.68
N ALA A 69 22.84 -3.02 -6.71
CA ALA A 69 23.67 -4.14 -7.12
C ALA A 69 24.82 -4.31 -6.10
N MET A 70 24.97 -5.52 -5.58
CA MET A 70 26.10 -5.93 -4.73
C MET A 70 26.73 -7.17 -5.36
N ASP A 71 28.03 -7.37 -5.13
CA ASP A 71 28.73 -8.52 -5.69
C ASP A 71 28.12 -9.83 -5.20
N GLN A 72 27.94 -10.76 -6.14
CA GLN A 72 27.36 -12.08 -5.95
C GLN A 72 25.92 -12.08 -5.40
N THR A 73 25.16 -11.00 -5.57
CA THR A 73 23.74 -10.95 -5.21
C THR A 73 22.81 -10.69 -6.39
N THR A 74 21.53 -10.87 -6.14
CA THR A 74 20.45 -10.54 -7.06
C THR A 74 19.73 -9.27 -6.56
N PRO A 75 19.71 -8.17 -7.33
CA PRO A 75 19.08 -6.93 -6.87
C PRO A 75 17.56 -6.98 -6.92
N ILE A 76 16.99 -7.69 -7.89
CA ILE A 76 15.55 -7.84 -8.04
C ILE A 76 15.23 -9.23 -8.58
N ASP A 77 14.21 -9.86 -8.02
CA ASP A 77 13.70 -11.15 -8.45
C ASP A 77 12.19 -11.22 -8.25
N TRP A 78 11.48 -11.74 -9.24
CA TRP A 78 10.04 -11.96 -9.21
C TRP A 78 9.75 -13.38 -9.65
N ASP A 79 9.17 -14.19 -8.76
CA ASP A 79 8.85 -15.60 -9.03
C ASP A 79 7.35 -15.85 -9.27
N GLY A 80 6.52 -14.80 -9.21
CA GLY A 80 5.07 -14.88 -9.38
C GLY A 80 4.31 -14.86 -8.05
N GLN A 81 5.01 -15.07 -6.94
CA GLN A 81 4.45 -15.04 -5.59
C GLN A 81 5.12 -13.96 -4.73
N VAL A 82 6.43 -13.79 -4.87
CA VAL A 82 7.23 -12.83 -4.14
C VAL A 82 8.09 -11.99 -5.06
N LEU A 83 8.10 -10.68 -4.80
CA LEU A 83 9.08 -9.76 -5.35
C LEU A 83 10.14 -9.56 -4.28
N ARG A 84 11.37 -9.98 -4.54
CA ARG A 84 12.52 -9.80 -3.66
C ARG A 84 13.45 -8.74 -4.21
N LEU A 85 13.92 -7.88 -3.33
CA LEU A 85 14.76 -6.73 -3.67
C LEU A 85 15.98 -6.71 -2.74
N THR A 86 17.16 -6.47 -3.29
CA THR A 86 18.35 -6.08 -2.52
C THR A 86 18.46 -4.57 -2.62
N ARG A 87 18.38 -3.89 -1.48
CA ARG A 87 18.37 -2.43 -1.40
C ARG A 87 19.43 -1.90 -0.46
N ARG A 88 19.82 -0.65 -0.70
CA ARG A 88 20.63 0.13 0.23
C ARG A 88 19.81 0.54 1.47
N GLY A 89 20.49 0.64 2.61
CA GLY A 89 19.98 1.35 3.77
C GLY A 89 19.78 2.84 3.49
N SER A 90 18.84 3.45 4.21
CA SER A 90 18.58 4.90 4.16
C SER A 90 19.07 5.64 5.41
N ALA A 91 19.54 4.91 6.43
CA ALA A 91 20.04 5.48 7.66
C ALA A 91 21.42 6.12 7.46
N THR A 92 21.71 7.13 8.29
CA THR A 92 23.02 7.78 8.39
C THR A 92 23.49 7.71 9.85
N PRO A 93 24.59 7.01 10.17
CA PRO A 93 25.52 6.32 9.26
C PRO A 93 24.90 5.10 8.56
N ASP A 94 25.53 4.65 7.46
CA ASP A 94 25.06 3.50 6.67
C ASP A 94 24.97 2.24 7.54
N GLU A 95 23.78 1.68 7.63
CA GLU A 95 23.49 0.46 8.40
C GLU A 95 23.77 -0.82 7.61
N GLY A 96 24.04 -0.72 6.30
CA GLY A 96 24.26 -1.87 5.42
C GLY A 96 23.09 -2.14 4.48
N ALA A 97 23.19 -3.25 3.74
CA ALA A 97 22.18 -3.65 2.76
C ALA A 97 20.97 -4.32 3.45
N PHE A 98 19.83 -4.34 2.76
CA PHE A 98 18.64 -5.05 3.23
C PHE A 98 18.08 -5.92 2.11
N VAL A 99 17.49 -7.05 2.49
CA VAL A 99 16.54 -7.77 1.63
C VAL A 99 15.14 -7.31 2.00
N VAL A 100 14.41 -6.86 0.99
CA VAL A 100 12.99 -6.54 1.09
C VAL A 100 12.20 -7.52 0.23
N ALA A 101 11.04 -7.92 0.72
CA ALA A 101 10.13 -8.79 -0.01
C ALA A 101 8.72 -8.22 0.00
N TRP A 102 8.04 -8.30 -1.14
CA TRP A 102 6.63 -8.03 -1.26
C TRP A 102 5.90 -9.32 -1.59
N ALA A 103 4.76 -9.56 -0.96
CA ALA A 103 3.96 -10.76 -1.19
C ALA A 103 2.47 -10.43 -1.09
N ARG A 104 1.66 -11.16 -1.85
CA ARG A 104 0.21 -11.24 -1.62
C ARG A 104 -0.07 -12.48 -0.79
N ARG A 105 -0.61 -12.32 0.41
CA ARG A 105 -0.98 -13.43 1.31
C ARG A 105 -2.37 -13.22 1.89
N THR A 106 -3.07 -14.31 2.17
CA THR A 106 -4.34 -14.25 2.88
C THR A 106 -4.10 -14.03 4.37
N VAL A 107 -4.66 -12.95 4.90
CA VAL A 107 -4.63 -12.58 6.31
C VAL A 107 -6.08 -12.45 6.79
N ASN A 108 -6.45 -13.23 7.81
CA ASN A 108 -7.82 -13.25 8.37
C ASN A 108 -8.92 -13.41 7.29
N GLY A 109 -8.66 -14.25 6.28
CA GLY A 109 -9.60 -14.54 5.18
C GLY A 109 -9.64 -13.48 4.06
N THR A 110 -8.82 -12.44 4.14
CA THR A 110 -8.71 -11.41 3.08
C THR A 110 -7.31 -11.43 2.49
N ASP A 111 -7.19 -11.38 1.17
CA ASP A 111 -5.89 -11.23 0.52
C ASP A 111 -5.37 -9.82 0.73
N GLN A 112 -4.18 -9.74 1.34
CA GLN A 112 -3.49 -8.51 1.63
C GLN A 112 -2.20 -8.46 0.81
N TRP A 113 -1.77 -7.25 0.48
CA TRP A 113 -0.41 -6.97 0.06
C TRP A 113 0.42 -6.67 1.31
N LEU A 114 1.56 -7.35 1.43
CA LEU A 114 2.44 -7.25 2.57
C LEU A 114 3.84 -6.93 2.10
N ARG A 115 4.60 -6.30 2.99
CA ARG A 115 6.02 -6.06 2.86
C ARG A 115 6.76 -6.72 4.02
N TRP A 116 7.90 -7.31 3.73
CA TRP A 116 8.86 -7.82 4.72
C TRP A 116 10.23 -7.21 4.49
N GLN A 117 10.98 -6.98 5.56
CA GLN A 117 12.35 -6.50 5.50
C GLN A 117 13.23 -7.25 6.50
N SER A 118 14.44 -7.60 6.08
CA SER A 118 15.45 -8.21 6.94
C SER A 118 16.03 -7.22 7.96
N SER A 119 16.82 -7.74 8.90
CA SER A 119 17.82 -6.92 9.60
C SER A 119 18.90 -6.41 8.60
N PRO A 120 19.67 -5.37 8.97
CA PRO A 120 20.78 -4.93 8.13
C PRO A 120 21.79 -6.05 7.89
N LEU A 121 22.34 -6.09 6.68
CA LEU A 121 23.19 -7.16 6.15
C LEU A 121 24.57 -6.59 5.85
N HIS A 122 25.61 -7.31 6.27
CA HIS A 122 27.00 -6.94 6.08
C HIS A 122 27.78 -8.01 5.30
N THR A 123 27.26 -9.22 5.20
CA THR A 123 27.92 -10.34 4.52
C THR A 123 27.02 -11.03 3.49
N LEU A 124 27.64 -11.70 2.52
CA LEU A 124 26.92 -12.53 1.54
C LEU A 124 26.18 -13.71 2.20
N GLY A 125 26.70 -14.25 3.31
CA GLY A 125 26.04 -15.32 4.06
C GLY A 125 24.74 -14.86 4.71
N GLU A 126 24.75 -13.66 5.31
CA GLU A 126 23.54 -13.02 5.85
C GLU A 126 22.53 -12.73 4.74
N TRP A 127 23.00 -12.22 3.60
CA TRP A 127 22.16 -11.97 2.43
C TRP A 127 21.48 -13.25 1.94
N ASN A 128 22.22 -14.34 1.73
CA ASN A 128 21.66 -15.63 1.30
C ASN A 128 20.57 -16.12 2.27
N THR A 129 20.82 -16.01 3.57
CA THR A 129 19.87 -16.40 4.61
C THR A 129 18.60 -15.54 4.55
N ALA A 130 18.74 -14.23 4.44
CA ALA A 130 17.62 -13.30 4.33
C ALA A 130 16.82 -13.50 3.02
N TRP A 131 17.52 -13.77 1.91
CA TRP A 131 16.93 -14.01 0.60
C TRP A 131 16.09 -15.29 0.54
N GLN A 132 16.55 -16.35 1.20
CA GLN A 132 15.79 -17.59 1.38
C GLN A 132 14.60 -17.40 2.33
N ARG A 133 14.81 -16.68 3.43
CA ARG A 133 13.75 -16.37 4.40
C ARG A 133 12.61 -15.57 3.76
N ALA A 134 12.92 -14.59 2.92
CA ALA A 134 11.92 -13.85 2.14
C ALA A 134 11.01 -14.77 1.30
N ALA A 135 11.56 -15.79 0.64
CA ALA A 135 10.79 -16.74 -0.15
C ALA A 135 9.92 -17.66 0.72
N LEU A 136 10.42 -18.09 1.89
CA LEU A 136 9.64 -18.87 2.85
C LEU A 136 8.50 -18.04 3.45
N TRP A 137 8.79 -16.79 3.80
CA TRP A 137 7.83 -15.82 4.33
C TRP A 137 6.66 -15.56 3.37
N ALA A 138 6.93 -15.43 2.07
CA ALA A 138 5.87 -15.22 1.09
C ALA A 138 4.88 -16.39 1.02
N ARG A 139 5.34 -17.61 1.33
CA ARG A 139 4.55 -18.84 1.32
C ARG A 139 3.91 -19.18 2.66
N SER A 140 4.32 -18.54 3.77
CA SER A 140 3.77 -18.82 5.10
C SER A 140 2.39 -18.17 5.29
N GLY A 141 1.36 -18.70 4.61
CA GLY A 141 -0.03 -18.25 4.77
C GLY A 141 -0.84 -19.17 5.71
N GLY A 142 -1.49 -18.59 6.73
CA GLY A 142 -2.36 -19.31 7.66
C GLY A 142 -3.02 -18.38 8.68
N ALA A 143 -4.19 -18.75 9.21
CA ALA A 143 -4.89 -17.95 10.21
C ALA A 143 -4.00 -17.69 11.45
N GLY A 144 -3.72 -16.42 11.73
CA GLY A 144 -2.96 -16.00 12.93
C GLY A 144 -1.46 -15.75 12.77
N SER A 145 -0.88 -15.85 11.57
CA SER A 145 0.57 -15.59 11.35
C SER A 145 0.90 -14.21 10.75
N ALA A 146 -0.10 -13.37 10.48
CA ALA A 146 0.11 -12.04 9.93
C ALA A 146 0.63 -11.06 11.00
N GLY A 147 1.69 -10.33 10.68
CA GLY A 147 2.43 -9.46 11.59
C GLY A 147 3.23 -10.21 12.67
N ALA A 148 3.24 -11.56 12.66
CA ALA A 148 3.97 -12.35 13.64
C ALA A 148 5.48 -12.43 13.32
N GLU A 149 5.85 -12.32 12.04
CA GLU A 149 7.23 -12.30 11.61
C GLU A 149 7.85 -10.91 11.80
N ARG A 150 9.04 -10.88 12.40
CA ARG A 150 9.79 -9.64 12.56
C ARG A 150 10.08 -9.01 11.19
N GLY A 151 9.77 -7.72 11.06
CA GLY A 151 9.97 -6.96 9.83
C GLY A 151 8.82 -7.08 8.82
N GLU A 152 7.74 -7.79 9.15
CA GLU A 152 6.51 -7.82 8.35
C GLU A 152 5.64 -6.58 8.58
N THR A 153 4.98 -6.11 7.53
CA THR A 153 3.96 -5.06 7.57
C THR A 153 2.82 -5.43 6.62
N VAL A 154 1.60 -5.49 7.15
CA VAL A 154 0.37 -5.64 6.35
C VAL A 154 -0.02 -4.24 5.86
N LEU A 155 -0.24 -4.09 4.55
CA LEU A 155 -0.41 -2.77 3.95
C LEU A 155 -1.85 -2.50 3.53
N MET A 156 -2.36 -3.24 2.53
CA MET A 156 -3.68 -2.99 1.96
C MET A 156 -4.25 -4.24 1.29
N PRO A 157 -5.58 -4.36 1.15
CA PRO A 157 -6.20 -5.52 0.53
C PRO A 157 -5.94 -5.54 -0.99
N LEU A 158 -5.76 -6.73 -1.56
CA LEU A 158 -5.36 -6.89 -2.95
C LEU A 158 -5.92 -8.16 -3.60
N GLN A 159 -6.58 -8.01 -4.76
CA GLN A 159 -7.19 -9.10 -5.53
C GLN A 159 -6.30 -9.67 -6.64
N ASP A 160 -5.40 -8.89 -7.22
CA ASP A 160 -4.42 -9.39 -8.19
C ASP A 160 -3.15 -8.56 -8.18
N TRP A 161 -2.01 -9.18 -8.50
CA TRP A 161 -0.70 -8.54 -8.51
C TRP A 161 0.16 -9.09 -9.64
N ARG A 162 0.61 -8.21 -10.53
CA ARG A 162 1.47 -8.55 -11.66
C ARG A 162 2.58 -7.53 -11.81
N LEU A 163 3.72 -8.01 -12.28
CA LEU A 163 4.87 -7.19 -12.60
C LEU A 163 5.28 -7.39 -14.06
N PHE A 164 5.75 -6.31 -14.66
CA PHE A 164 6.39 -6.31 -15.97
C PHE A 164 7.71 -5.56 -15.89
N TYR A 165 8.69 -6.02 -16.64
CA TYR A 165 10.01 -5.39 -16.73
C TYR A 165 10.19 -4.77 -18.11
N TYR A 166 10.65 -3.53 -18.12
CA TYR A 166 11.08 -2.86 -19.34
C TYR A 166 12.56 -3.12 -19.55
N ARG A 167 12.90 -3.75 -20.68
CA ARG A 167 14.27 -4.08 -21.09
C ARG A 167 14.36 -3.97 -22.61
N ASP A 168 15.49 -3.50 -23.14
CA ASP A 168 15.76 -3.46 -24.59
C ASP A 168 14.64 -2.82 -25.44
N GLY A 169 13.98 -1.81 -24.88
CA GLY A 169 12.90 -1.09 -25.58
C GLY A 169 11.52 -1.75 -25.55
N ALA A 170 11.33 -2.84 -24.81
CA ALA A 170 10.07 -3.57 -24.74
C ALA A 170 9.65 -3.93 -23.31
N TRP A 171 8.34 -4.09 -23.11
CA TRP A 171 7.76 -4.60 -21.88
C TRP A 171 7.64 -6.12 -21.95
N TYR A 172 8.20 -6.80 -20.96
CA TYR A 172 8.08 -8.24 -20.77
C TYR A 172 7.31 -8.52 -19.49
N ASN A 173 6.45 -9.54 -19.50
CA ASN A 173 5.88 -10.04 -18.24
C ASN A 173 7.02 -10.53 -17.35
N GLY A 174 7.00 -10.20 -16.06
CA GLY A 174 8.10 -10.49 -15.14
C GLY A 174 8.43 -11.98 -14.98
N LEU A 175 7.55 -12.88 -15.40
CA LEU A 175 7.77 -14.34 -15.40
C LEU A 175 8.32 -14.87 -16.73
N SER A 176 8.45 -14.02 -17.75
CA SER A 176 8.99 -14.41 -19.05
C SER A 176 10.50 -14.65 -18.92
N SER A 177 11.03 -15.65 -19.61
CA SER A 177 12.48 -15.88 -19.68
C SER A 177 13.25 -14.67 -20.22
N SER A 178 12.62 -13.89 -21.11
CA SER A 178 13.13 -12.62 -21.64
C SER A 178 13.13 -11.46 -20.63
N ALA A 179 12.43 -11.61 -19.49
CA ALA A 179 12.47 -10.68 -18.38
C ALA A 179 13.68 -10.91 -17.44
N THR A 180 14.44 -11.99 -17.69
CA THR A 180 15.70 -12.45 -17.05
C THR A 180 15.53 -13.45 -15.90
N ALA A 181 16.42 -14.44 -15.85
CA ALA A 181 16.59 -15.34 -14.73
C ALA A 181 17.33 -14.64 -13.57
N PRO A 182 17.02 -14.93 -12.30
CA PRO A 182 17.74 -14.37 -11.15
C PRO A 182 19.16 -14.91 -11.08
N THR A 183 20.08 -14.27 -11.79
CA THR A 183 21.51 -14.61 -11.76
C THR A 183 22.25 -13.67 -10.81
N PRO A 184 23.04 -14.21 -9.87
CA PRO A 184 24.01 -13.43 -9.10
C PRO A 184 24.87 -12.60 -10.04
N GLN A 185 25.04 -11.32 -9.72
CA GLN A 185 25.85 -10.41 -10.53
C GLN A 185 27.28 -10.40 -10.04
N THR A 186 28.23 -10.37 -10.97
CA THR A 186 29.61 -10.02 -10.67
C THR A 186 29.80 -8.52 -10.84
N MET A 187 30.29 -7.83 -9.82
CA MET A 187 30.59 -6.41 -9.94
C MET A 187 31.92 -6.20 -10.65
N GLY A 188 31.92 -5.31 -11.64
CA GLY A 188 33.11 -4.89 -12.38
C GLY A 188 32.81 -3.63 -13.18
N PRO A 189 33.84 -2.87 -13.61
CA PRO A 189 33.66 -1.57 -14.28
C PRO A 189 32.86 -1.63 -15.59
N THR A 190 32.68 -2.82 -16.17
CA THR A 190 31.90 -3.06 -17.39
C THR A 190 30.79 -4.12 -17.21
N ALA A 191 30.57 -4.61 -15.99
CA ALA A 191 29.57 -5.64 -15.76
C ALA A 191 28.15 -5.05 -15.79
N PRO A 192 27.23 -5.60 -16.60
CA PRO A 192 25.85 -5.12 -16.64
C PRO A 192 25.16 -5.40 -15.31
N THR A 193 24.49 -4.39 -14.74
CA THR A 193 23.60 -4.61 -13.61
C THR A 193 22.32 -5.28 -14.14
N ASN A 194 21.90 -6.39 -13.55
CA ASN A 194 20.62 -7.06 -13.86
C ASN A 194 19.40 -6.30 -13.28
N ILE A 195 19.51 -4.98 -13.13
CA ILE A 195 18.41 -4.10 -12.72
C ILE A 195 17.64 -3.71 -13.99
N PRO A 196 16.32 -3.95 -14.08
CA PRO A 196 15.50 -3.53 -15.22
C PRO A 196 15.55 -2.01 -15.45
N ASP A 197 15.37 -1.58 -16.69
CA ASP A 197 15.28 -0.16 -17.03
C ASP A 197 13.99 0.48 -16.50
N GLY A 198 12.96 -0.34 -16.32
CA GLY A 198 11.72 0.04 -15.68
C GLY A 198 10.95 -1.16 -15.15
N VAL A 199 10.06 -0.90 -14.20
CA VAL A 199 9.17 -1.89 -13.60
C VAL A 199 7.76 -1.34 -13.64
N ARG A 200 6.82 -2.09 -14.22
CA ARG A 200 5.40 -1.78 -14.16
C ARG A 200 4.73 -2.68 -13.15
N LEU A 201 4.12 -2.04 -12.15
CA LEU A 201 3.22 -2.65 -11.19
C LEU A 201 1.80 -2.59 -11.74
N GLN A 202 1.13 -3.73 -11.81
CA GLN A 202 -0.30 -3.80 -12.05
C GLN A 202 -0.95 -4.52 -10.87
N ILE A 203 -1.85 -3.83 -10.19
CA ILE A 203 -2.56 -4.34 -9.02
C ILE A 203 -4.07 -4.19 -9.21
N VAL A 204 -4.86 -5.10 -8.64
CA VAL A 204 -6.32 -5.01 -8.65
C VAL A 204 -6.83 -4.90 -7.22
N LEU A 205 -7.49 -3.79 -6.89
CA LEU A 205 -8.10 -3.56 -5.59
C LEU A 205 -9.49 -4.19 -5.53
N PRO A 206 -9.87 -4.83 -4.41
CA PRO A 206 -11.21 -5.40 -4.26
C PRO A 206 -12.29 -4.29 -4.24
N PRO A 207 -13.54 -4.62 -4.58
CA PRO A 207 -14.64 -3.67 -4.48
C PRO A 207 -14.96 -3.34 -3.01
N GLY A 208 -15.59 -2.19 -2.78
CA GLY A 208 -16.13 -1.80 -1.46
C GLY A 208 -15.27 -0.83 -0.65
N GLY A 209 -14.01 -0.60 -1.04
CA GLY A 209 -13.15 0.45 -0.49
C GLY A 209 -13.30 1.80 -1.22
N ALA A 210 -12.44 2.76 -0.85
CA ALA A 210 -12.33 4.09 -1.44
C ALA A 210 -11.94 4.04 -2.93
N LEU A 211 -11.11 3.06 -3.29
CA LEU A 211 -10.71 2.74 -4.66
C LEU A 211 -11.03 1.27 -4.95
N ALA A 212 -11.34 0.97 -6.22
CA ALA A 212 -11.59 -0.39 -6.69
C ALA A 212 -11.11 -0.55 -8.13
N GLY A 213 -10.79 -1.78 -8.52
CA GLY A 213 -10.34 -2.10 -9.88
C GLY A 213 -8.83 -1.98 -10.07
N THR A 214 -8.39 -1.83 -11.32
CA THR A 214 -6.97 -1.92 -11.69
C THR A 214 -6.24 -0.60 -11.49
N ILE A 215 -5.12 -0.63 -10.77
CA ILE A 215 -4.12 0.45 -10.74
C ILE A 215 -2.87 -0.04 -11.46
N THR A 216 -2.34 0.81 -12.35
CA THR A 216 -1.06 0.59 -13.03
C THR A 216 -0.09 1.70 -12.65
N ARG A 217 1.12 1.34 -12.22
CA ARG A 217 2.18 2.27 -11.83
C ARG A 217 3.48 1.85 -12.50
N ASP A 218 4.10 2.79 -13.20
CA ASP A 218 5.39 2.59 -13.83
C ASP A 218 6.49 3.24 -13.00
N TRP A 219 7.56 2.51 -12.77
CA TRP A 219 8.82 2.98 -12.20
C TRP A 219 9.90 2.94 -13.29
N VAL A 220 10.76 3.94 -13.30
CA VAL A 220 11.89 4.07 -14.23
C VAL A 220 13.16 4.10 -13.42
N ASN A 221 14.16 3.32 -13.83
CA ASN A 221 15.43 3.26 -13.13
C ASN A 221 16.13 4.65 -13.17
N PRO A 222 16.33 5.30 -12.00
CA PRO A 222 16.90 6.65 -11.95
C PRO A 222 18.35 6.70 -12.44
N THR A 223 19.07 5.58 -12.41
CA THR A 223 20.48 5.52 -12.85
C THR A 223 20.65 5.49 -14.37
N ASN A 224 19.59 5.23 -15.14
CA ASN A 224 19.62 5.22 -16.61
C ASN A 224 19.49 6.61 -17.27
N GLY A 225 19.12 7.65 -16.51
CA GLY A 225 18.87 9.00 -17.05
C GLY A 225 20.14 9.83 -17.36
N GLY A 226 21.32 9.36 -16.97
CA GLY A 226 22.55 10.18 -16.99
C GLY A 226 23.39 10.15 -18.28
N GLY A 227 23.01 9.37 -19.31
CA GLY A 227 23.94 9.00 -20.40
C GLY A 227 23.43 9.13 -21.83
N LYS A 228 22.35 9.88 -22.08
CA LYS A 228 21.85 10.14 -23.45
C LYS A 228 21.72 11.64 -23.69
N SER A 229 22.86 12.29 -23.89
CA SER A 229 22.99 13.62 -24.52
C SER A 229 24.17 13.58 -25.49
#